data_AF-A0A9D1RZU1-F1
#
_entry.id   AF-A0A9D1RZU1-F1
#
_cell.length_a   1.000
_cell.length_b   1.000
_cell.length_c   1.000
_cell.angle_alpha   90.00
_cell.angle_beta   90.00
_cell.angle_gamma   90.00
#
_symmetry.space_group_name_H-M   'P 1'
#
loop_
_entity.id
_entity.type
_entity.pdbx_description
1 polymer ?
#
loop_
_entity_poly.entity_id
_entity_poly.type
_entity_poly.pdbx_seq_one_letter_code
_entity_poly.pdbx_strand_id
1 'polypeptide(L)'
;MNSGIHPTAPESGYSPHTPQALAELTIDLSAIRHNVETFVRAAAPAKVMAVVKADAYNHGVEPVINAVLEAGAAQIGVATVGEALAVRSLPNCADVPLAAWMWFPGEDLTAAVERNIAVGIPSLAHARALVQHATGSAGGGPISAMLMVDTGLSRSGVSPAEWEETVQLLAANTDVVAVTGLMSHLSSADDVVGGDAPTTTQAERFQRAIDYCREQGLQVPVNHLANTPATLTRPDTHHEMVRPGVGIYGMDPVAQKTGADLRPAMTLRARVLTTRVVPAGEGVSYGLTWRAQEDTRTAVVAIGYADGIPRSASGNFAVTINGHSFPQVGRVCMDQIVVALGPADQPTPVPVEPGDWAIIFGEGGASADEFAAAAGTISYEILTLPRGPRVARRFIGAEEQVASVDLSAAGGTVVAKDAEQMRQLGRQIGEQVNAGTVVVLTGPLGAGKTTLTQGIAEGLGVRGRVQSPTFTIVRTHKPGQPGGPGMLHMDAYRLFGGRVAESVAPGESMGRDEVLDLLESLDIDADLDRAVVVAEWGQGVVEALSDSVVDVVIERSDAGDEHRTVTWAWNGRKN
;
A
#
# COMPACT_ATOMS: atom_id res chain seq x y z
N MET A 1 9.56 -53.94 35.95
CA MET A 1 8.95 -54.42 34.70
C MET A 1 8.38 -53.21 33.99
N ASN A 2 8.85 -52.97 32.77
CA ASN A 2 8.54 -51.81 31.94
C ASN A 2 7.04 -51.73 31.60
N SER A 3 6.46 -50.53 31.68
CA SER A 3 5.31 -50.12 30.87
C SER A 3 5.61 -48.71 30.35
N GLY A 4 5.78 -48.61 29.03
CA GLY A 4 6.38 -47.49 28.32
C GLY A 4 5.53 -46.22 28.29
N ILE A 5 6.25 -45.10 28.22
CA ILE A 5 5.74 -43.77 27.92
C ILE A 5 6.00 -43.54 26.42
N HIS A 6 4.93 -43.42 25.63
CA HIS A 6 5.01 -42.89 24.27
C HIS A 6 4.89 -41.36 24.34
N PRO A 7 5.77 -40.58 23.70
CA PRO A 7 5.56 -39.14 23.54
C PRO A 7 4.54 -38.88 22.43
N THR A 8 3.49 -38.15 22.77
CA THR A 8 2.49 -37.61 21.83
C THR A 8 3.14 -36.57 20.93
N ALA A 9 2.97 -36.75 19.61
CA ALA A 9 3.37 -35.78 18.58
C ALA A 9 2.55 -34.48 18.70
N PRO A 10 3.10 -33.31 18.31
CA PRO A 10 2.36 -32.06 18.31
C PRO A 10 1.27 -32.09 17.23
N GLU A 11 0.06 -31.68 17.61
CA GLU A 11 -1.09 -31.56 16.71
C GLU A 11 -0.79 -30.55 15.60
N SER A 12 -0.62 -31.04 14.38
CA SER A 12 -0.64 -30.23 13.17
C SER A 12 -2.07 -29.74 12.94
N GLY A 13 -2.29 -28.42 13.05
CA GLY A 13 -3.51 -27.75 12.60
C GLY A 13 -3.70 -27.89 11.09
N TYR A 14 -4.17 -29.05 10.64
CA TYR A 14 -4.50 -29.32 9.25
C TYR A 14 -6.02 -29.17 9.09
N SER A 15 -6.46 -28.07 8.47
CA SER A 15 -7.87 -27.89 8.11
C SER A 15 -8.12 -28.55 6.74
N PRO A 16 -8.96 -29.59 6.64
CA PRO A 16 -8.96 -30.51 5.49
C PRO A 16 -9.72 -30.04 4.23
N HIS A 17 -10.18 -28.79 4.11
CA HIS A 17 -11.14 -28.40 3.05
C HIS A 17 -10.85 -27.13 2.25
N THR A 18 -9.61 -26.63 2.21
CA THR A 18 -9.21 -25.58 1.25
C THR A 18 -8.08 -26.08 0.36
N PRO A 19 -8.23 -26.09 -0.99
CA PRO A 19 -7.13 -26.40 -1.89
C PRO A 19 -5.95 -25.47 -1.61
N GLN A 20 -4.77 -26.04 -1.33
CA GLN A 20 -3.56 -25.24 -1.14
C GLN A 20 -3.09 -24.68 -2.48
N ALA A 21 -2.60 -23.43 -2.48
CA ALA A 21 -2.03 -22.81 -3.67
C ALA A 21 -0.79 -23.59 -4.15
N LEU A 22 -0.76 -23.95 -5.44
CA LEU A 22 0.36 -24.64 -6.08
C LEU A 22 1.45 -23.66 -6.55
N ALA A 23 1.07 -22.43 -6.91
CA ALA A 23 1.97 -21.33 -7.19
C ALA A 23 1.51 -20.08 -6.43
N GLU A 24 2.46 -19.31 -5.92
CA GLU A 24 2.20 -18.11 -5.13
C GLU A 24 3.12 -16.96 -5.56
N LEU A 25 2.52 -15.77 -5.67
CA LEU A 25 3.19 -14.50 -5.89
C LEU A 25 3.10 -13.68 -4.60
N THR A 26 4.17 -13.63 -3.83
CA THR A 26 4.24 -12.80 -2.62
C THR A 26 4.64 -11.38 -2.98
N ILE A 27 3.90 -10.39 -2.48
CA ILE A 27 4.12 -8.95 -2.68
C ILE A 27 4.38 -8.29 -1.31
N ASP A 28 5.55 -7.68 -1.15
CA ASP A 28 5.93 -6.92 0.04
C ASP A 28 5.61 -5.43 -0.11
N LEU A 29 4.56 -5.00 0.59
CA LEU A 29 4.12 -3.60 0.58
C LEU A 29 5.06 -2.69 1.37
N SER A 30 5.83 -3.23 2.33
CA SER A 30 6.84 -2.46 3.07
C SER A 30 8.03 -2.11 2.19
N ALA A 31 8.43 -3.02 1.30
CA ALA A 31 9.42 -2.76 0.26
C ALA A 31 8.94 -1.66 -0.70
N ILE A 32 7.68 -1.71 -1.13
CA ILE A 32 7.09 -0.68 -2.00
C ILE A 32 7.10 0.69 -1.33
N ARG A 33 6.68 0.79 -0.05
CA ARG A 33 6.75 2.05 0.71
C ARG A 33 8.17 2.60 0.74
N HIS A 34 9.14 1.77 1.16
CA HIS A 34 10.56 2.15 1.21
C HIS A 34 11.09 2.64 -0.16
N ASN A 35 10.71 1.98 -1.24
CA ASN A 35 11.12 2.38 -2.59
C ASN A 35 10.53 3.73 -2.99
N VAL A 36 9.23 3.94 -2.76
CA VAL A 36 8.57 5.21 -3.05
C VAL A 36 9.20 6.35 -2.24
N GLU A 37 9.44 6.16 -0.94
CA GLU A 37 10.15 7.15 -0.12
C GLU A 37 11.54 7.47 -0.66
N THR A 38 12.25 6.46 -1.20
CA THR A 38 13.54 6.65 -1.85
C THR A 38 13.42 7.55 -3.08
N PHE A 39 12.40 7.36 -3.92
CA PHE A 39 12.12 8.26 -5.04
C PHE A 39 11.67 9.65 -4.61
N VAL A 40 10.85 9.77 -3.56
CA VAL A 40 10.42 11.06 -3.01
C VAL A 40 11.63 11.87 -2.54
N ARG A 41 12.58 11.22 -1.84
CA ARG A 41 13.83 11.87 -1.43
C ARG A 41 14.72 12.24 -2.62
N ALA A 42 14.88 11.33 -3.59
CA ALA A 42 15.74 11.54 -4.74
C ALA A 42 15.22 12.64 -5.69
N ALA A 43 13.89 12.79 -5.80
CA ALA A 43 13.26 13.75 -6.69
C ALA A 43 13.11 15.16 -6.10
N ALA A 44 13.25 15.31 -4.78
CA ALA A 44 12.98 16.59 -4.11
C ALA A 44 13.79 17.75 -4.73
N PRO A 45 13.15 18.90 -5.06
CA PRO A 45 11.80 19.31 -4.67
C PRO A 45 10.67 18.84 -5.60
N ALA A 46 10.97 18.16 -6.71
CA ALA A 46 9.96 17.63 -7.62
C ALA A 46 9.07 16.60 -6.92
N LYS A 47 7.84 16.47 -7.39
CA LYS A 47 6.86 15.51 -6.87
C LYS A 47 7.00 14.15 -7.54
N VAL A 48 6.47 13.10 -6.92
CA VAL A 48 6.46 11.75 -7.48
C VAL A 48 5.05 11.40 -7.96
N MET A 49 4.93 11.06 -9.24
CA MET A 49 3.80 10.30 -9.76
C MET A 49 4.14 8.81 -9.74
N ALA A 50 3.48 8.03 -8.89
CA ALA A 50 3.66 6.59 -8.84
C ALA A 50 2.96 5.93 -10.04
N VAL A 51 3.72 5.21 -10.88
CA VAL A 51 3.15 4.55 -12.07
C VAL A 51 2.68 3.14 -11.71
N VAL A 52 1.36 2.94 -11.71
CA VAL A 52 0.69 1.70 -11.27
C VAL A 52 -0.13 1.02 -12.37
N LYS A 53 0.15 1.33 -13.65
CA LYS A 53 -0.43 0.62 -14.81
C LYS A 53 -0.19 -0.89 -14.76
N ALA A 54 -0.99 -1.64 -15.52
CA ALA A 54 -0.93 -3.09 -15.64
C ALA A 54 -1.01 -3.78 -14.26
N ASP A 55 -2.04 -3.44 -13.49
CA ASP A 55 -2.27 -3.96 -12.13
C ASP A 55 -1.06 -3.74 -11.19
N ALA A 56 -0.54 -2.51 -11.18
CA ALA A 56 0.70 -2.14 -10.50
C ALA A 56 1.89 -3.01 -10.92
N TYR A 57 2.14 -3.13 -12.22
CA TYR A 57 3.15 -4.05 -12.77
C TYR A 57 2.95 -5.47 -12.22
N ASN A 58 1.69 -5.92 -12.14
CA ASN A 58 1.23 -7.19 -11.59
C ASN A 58 1.45 -7.39 -10.07
N HIS A 59 1.81 -6.33 -9.34
CA HIS A 59 1.89 -6.37 -7.87
C HIS A 59 0.52 -6.28 -7.21
N GLY A 60 -0.56 -5.99 -7.95
CA GLY A 60 -1.92 -5.86 -7.41
C GLY A 60 -2.22 -4.43 -7.00
N VAL A 61 -2.95 -3.71 -7.83
CA VAL A 61 -3.12 -2.26 -7.70
C VAL A 61 -3.82 -1.84 -6.41
N GLU A 62 -4.83 -2.58 -5.95
CA GLU A 62 -5.64 -2.21 -4.78
C GLU A 62 -4.81 -1.99 -3.50
N PRO A 63 -4.02 -2.96 -3.02
CA PRO A 63 -3.17 -2.74 -1.85
C PRO A 63 -1.95 -1.86 -2.12
N VAL A 64 -1.44 -1.84 -3.37
CA VAL A 64 -0.30 -1.00 -3.75
C VAL A 64 -0.64 0.49 -3.68
N ILE A 65 -1.87 0.87 -4.03
CA ILE A 65 -2.32 2.27 -3.99
C ILE A 65 -2.12 2.88 -2.60
N ASN A 66 -2.51 2.19 -1.54
CA ASN A 66 -2.34 2.70 -0.18
C ASN A 66 -0.85 2.87 0.15
N ALA A 67 -0.04 1.86 -0.15
CA ALA A 67 1.40 1.89 0.09
C ALA A 67 2.09 3.07 -0.62
N VAL A 68 1.76 3.34 -1.89
CA VAL A 68 2.42 4.44 -2.62
C VAL A 68 1.97 5.82 -2.11
N LEU A 69 0.71 5.97 -1.70
CA LEU A 69 0.19 7.23 -1.17
C LEU A 69 0.74 7.54 0.23
N GLU A 70 0.75 6.54 1.13
CA GLU A 70 1.36 6.63 2.47
C GLU A 70 2.83 7.04 2.39
N ALA A 71 3.56 6.50 1.40
CA ALA A 71 4.97 6.80 1.18
C ALA A 71 5.24 8.16 0.49
N GLY A 72 4.18 8.94 0.20
CA GLY A 72 4.31 10.33 -0.28
C GLY A 72 4.22 10.52 -1.79
N ALA A 73 3.69 9.55 -2.56
CA ALA A 73 3.34 9.80 -3.95
C ALA A 73 2.27 10.91 -4.04
N ALA A 74 2.53 11.93 -4.87
CA ALA A 74 1.64 13.08 -5.02
C ALA A 74 0.58 12.87 -6.10
N GLN A 75 0.80 11.94 -7.02
CA GLN A 75 -0.10 11.62 -8.11
C GLN A 75 0.01 10.14 -8.48
N ILE A 76 -1.04 9.57 -9.04
CA ILE A 76 -1.06 8.22 -9.59
C ILE A 76 -1.08 8.29 -11.12
N GLY A 77 -0.26 7.47 -11.77
CA GLY A 77 -0.20 7.35 -13.23
C GLY A 77 -0.56 5.94 -13.69
N VAL A 78 -1.53 5.83 -14.58
CA VAL A 78 -1.91 4.57 -15.24
C VAL A 78 -1.92 4.74 -16.75
N ALA A 79 -2.05 3.64 -17.49
CA ALA A 79 -1.95 3.72 -18.93
C ALA A 79 -3.31 4.04 -19.56
N THR A 80 -4.36 3.30 -19.21
CA THR A 80 -5.69 3.43 -19.85
C THR A 80 -6.71 4.16 -18.98
N VAL A 81 -7.74 4.72 -19.61
CA VAL A 81 -8.91 5.29 -18.90
C VAL A 81 -9.60 4.23 -18.04
N GLY A 82 -9.72 2.99 -18.53
CA GLY A 82 -10.30 1.88 -17.77
C GLY A 82 -9.54 1.56 -16.48
N GLU A 83 -8.19 1.55 -16.53
CA GLU A 83 -7.36 1.42 -15.33
C GLU A 83 -7.59 2.58 -14.35
N ALA A 84 -7.70 3.81 -14.85
CA ALA A 84 -7.91 4.98 -13.99
C ALA A 84 -9.28 4.92 -13.31
N LEU A 85 -10.32 4.51 -14.03
CA LEU A 85 -11.65 4.32 -13.45
C LEU A 85 -11.65 3.24 -12.37
N ALA A 86 -10.91 2.14 -12.58
CA ALA A 86 -10.74 1.08 -11.59
C ALA A 86 -10.00 1.61 -10.35
N VAL A 87 -8.89 2.32 -10.51
CA VAL A 87 -8.16 2.94 -9.40
C VAL A 87 -9.04 3.93 -8.64
N ARG A 88 -9.77 4.80 -9.34
CA ARG A 88 -10.66 5.80 -8.74
C ARG A 88 -11.79 5.18 -7.92
N SER A 89 -12.20 3.95 -8.24
CA SER A 89 -13.23 3.21 -7.50
C SER A 89 -12.76 2.63 -6.17
N LEU A 90 -11.46 2.69 -5.88
CA LEU A 90 -10.90 2.20 -4.61
C LEU A 90 -11.21 3.17 -3.45
N PRO A 91 -11.42 2.68 -2.21
CA PRO A 91 -11.89 3.48 -1.08
C PRO A 91 -11.08 4.74 -0.73
N ASN A 92 -9.77 4.75 -1.03
CA ASN A 92 -8.86 5.85 -0.67
C ASN A 92 -8.45 6.71 -1.87
N CYS A 93 -9.13 6.54 -3.02
CA CYS A 93 -8.77 7.20 -4.25
C CYS A 93 -9.69 8.34 -4.65
N ALA A 94 -10.68 8.75 -3.86
CA ALA A 94 -11.67 9.75 -4.31
C ALA A 94 -11.01 11.06 -4.77
N ASP A 95 -10.08 11.60 -3.98
CA ASP A 95 -9.47 12.92 -4.21
C ASP A 95 -8.02 12.87 -4.72
N VAL A 96 -7.50 11.67 -4.99
CA VAL A 96 -6.11 11.48 -5.42
C VAL A 96 -5.90 12.03 -6.84
N PRO A 97 -4.90 12.88 -7.11
CA PRO A 97 -4.57 13.25 -8.47
C PRO A 97 -4.26 11.98 -9.28
N LEU A 98 -4.95 11.79 -10.41
CA LEU A 98 -4.88 10.56 -11.20
C LEU A 98 -4.83 10.91 -12.68
N ALA A 99 -3.90 10.27 -13.38
CA ALA A 99 -3.61 10.50 -14.79
C ALA A 99 -3.68 9.19 -15.60
N ALA A 100 -4.30 9.26 -16.78
CA ALA A 100 -4.26 8.23 -17.82
C ALA A 100 -3.85 8.84 -19.16
N TRP A 101 -3.10 8.13 -19.99
CA TRP A 101 -2.51 8.70 -21.21
C TRP A 101 -2.73 7.87 -22.48
N MET A 102 -3.48 6.78 -22.41
CA MET A 102 -3.86 5.95 -23.56
C MET A 102 -5.38 5.88 -23.67
N TRP A 103 -5.87 6.51 -24.73
CA TRP A 103 -7.24 6.50 -25.21
C TRP A 103 -7.20 6.80 -26.71
N PHE A 104 -8.32 6.62 -27.43
CA PHE A 104 -8.40 6.95 -28.86
C PHE A 104 -9.41 8.08 -29.13
N PRO A 105 -9.24 8.89 -30.20
CA PRO A 105 -10.21 9.92 -30.54
C PRO A 105 -11.59 9.30 -30.83
N GLY A 106 -12.59 9.64 -30.01
CA GLY A 106 -13.94 9.06 -30.05
C GLY A 106 -14.26 8.08 -28.93
N GLU A 107 -13.30 7.77 -28.05
CA GLU A 107 -13.57 7.08 -26.79
C GLU A 107 -14.48 7.95 -25.90
N ASP A 108 -15.41 7.32 -25.17
CA ASP A 108 -16.28 8.03 -24.23
C ASP A 108 -15.49 8.38 -22.96
N LEU A 109 -15.14 9.65 -22.83
CA LEU A 109 -14.40 10.18 -21.68
C LEU A 109 -15.29 10.69 -20.55
N THR A 110 -16.62 10.61 -20.67
CA THR A 110 -17.57 11.23 -19.73
C THR A 110 -17.27 10.81 -18.29
N ALA A 111 -17.17 9.51 -18.03
CA ALA A 111 -16.89 8.99 -16.70
C ALA A 111 -15.50 9.40 -16.16
N ALA A 112 -14.51 9.58 -17.04
CA ALA A 112 -13.18 10.02 -16.64
C ALA A 112 -13.19 11.50 -16.23
N VAL A 113 -13.86 12.34 -17.02
CA VAL A 113 -14.02 13.77 -16.76
C VAL A 113 -14.81 14.02 -15.49
N GLU A 114 -15.97 13.38 -15.31
CA GLU A 114 -16.81 13.49 -14.11
C GLU A 114 -16.06 13.11 -12.82
N ARG A 115 -15.08 12.22 -12.92
CA ARG A 115 -14.26 11.75 -11.80
C ARG A 115 -12.88 12.40 -11.74
N ASN A 116 -12.73 13.54 -12.41
CA ASN A 116 -11.52 14.36 -12.41
C ASN A 116 -10.24 13.54 -12.68
N ILE A 117 -10.26 12.73 -13.73
CA ILE A 117 -9.08 11.99 -14.22
C ILE A 117 -8.42 12.85 -15.30
N ALA A 118 -7.14 13.17 -15.12
CA ALA A 118 -6.37 13.90 -16.11
C ALA A 118 -6.05 12.98 -17.31
N VAL A 119 -6.32 13.44 -18.53
CA VAL A 119 -6.07 12.66 -19.76
C VAL A 119 -4.87 13.17 -20.56
N GLY A 120 -4.06 12.27 -21.09
CA GLY A 120 -2.93 12.61 -21.96
C GLY A 120 -3.40 13.02 -23.37
N ILE A 121 -2.75 14.00 -23.99
CA ILE A 121 -3.03 14.46 -25.35
C ILE A 121 -1.83 14.09 -26.24
N PRO A 122 -1.85 12.92 -26.92
CA PRO A 122 -0.73 12.45 -27.73
C PRO A 122 -0.76 12.87 -29.20
N SER A 123 -1.78 13.58 -29.67
CA SER A 123 -1.80 14.14 -31.03
C SER A 123 -2.83 15.27 -31.16
N LEU A 124 -2.77 16.00 -32.28
CA LEU A 124 -3.75 17.02 -32.64
C LEU A 124 -5.19 16.47 -32.67
N ALA A 125 -5.37 15.22 -33.15
CA ALA A 125 -6.68 14.57 -33.18
C ALA A 125 -7.26 14.38 -31.76
N HIS A 126 -6.42 14.06 -30.77
CA HIS A 126 -6.85 13.96 -29.38
C HIS A 126 -7.20 15.33 -28.79
N ALA A 127 -6.42 16.37 -29.11
CA ALA A 127 -6.74 17.74 -28.68
C ALA A 127 -8.10 18.20 -29.23
N ARG A 128 -8.36 17.97 -30.52
CA ARG A 128 -9.65 18.28 -31.16
C ARG A 128 -10.80 17.50 -30.53
N ALA A 129 -10.62 16.20 -30.29
CA ALA A 129 -11.64 15.36 -29.65
C ALA A 129 -11.96 15.84 -28.23
N LEU A 130 -10.95 16.26 -27.45
CA LEU A 130 -11.14 16.74 -26.08
C LEU A 130 -11.89 18.09 -26.05
N VAL A 131 -11.52 19.04 -26.92
CA VAL A 131 -12.23 20.32 -27.06
C VAL A 131 -13.68 20.09 -27.50
N GLN A 132 -13.91 19.17 -28.45
CA GLN A 132 -15.26 18.81 -28.89
C GLN A 132 -16.09 18.19 -27.76
N HIS A 133 -15.50 17.30 -26.97
CA HIS A 133 -16.18 16.68 -25.82
C HIS A 133 -16.55 17.72 -24.76
N ALA A 134 -15.63 18.64 -24.45
CA ALA A 134 -15.85 19.70 -23.46
C ALA A 134 -16.95 20.68 -23.90
N THR A 135 -16.95 21.09 -25.17
CA THR A 135 -17.96 22.03 -25.71
C THR A 135 -19.35 21.41 -25.84
N GLY A 136 -19.46 20.10 -26.01
CA GLY A 136 -20.74 19.37 -26.04
C GLY A 136 -21.35 19.10 -24.67
N SER A 137 -20.57 19.26 -23.59
CA SER A 137 -20.98 18.94 -22.21
C SER A 137 -21.42 20.21 -21.48
N ALA A 138 -22.72 20.35 -21.20
CA ALA A 138 -23.23 21.52 -20.49
C ALA A 138 -22.90 21.46 -18.99
N GLY A 139 -22.16 22.44 -18.47
CA GLY A 139 -22.09 22.72 -17.03
C GLY A 139 -20.90 22.13 -16.24
N GLY A 140 -19.85 21.64 -16.90
CA GLY A 140 -18.61 21.20 -16.25
C GLY A 140 -17.51 22.27 -16.23
N GLY A 141 -16.58 22.18 -15.28
CA GLY A 141 -15.31 22.92 -15.33
C GLY A 141 -14.38 22.38 -16.44
N PRO A 142 -13.21 23.02 -16.68
CA PRO A 142 -12.30 22.60 -17.73
C PRO A 142 -11.76 21.18 -17.48
N ILE A 143 -11.64 20.41 -18.55
CA ILE A 143 -11.10 19.04 -18.48
C ILE A 143 -9.60 19.10 -18.21
N SER A 144 -9.16 18.48 -17.11
CA SER A 144 -7.75 18.33 -16.79
C SER A 144 -7.03 17.46 -17.83
N ALA A 145 -5.95 17.96 -18.41
CA ALA A 145 -5.19 17.23 -19.41
C ALA A 145 -3.69 17.46 -19.31
N MET A 146 -2.89 16.52 -19.84
CA MET A 146 -1.44 16.67 -19.98
C MET A 146 -1.08 16.62 -21.46
N LEU A 147 -0.37 17.63 -21.96
CA LEU A 147 0.05 17.65 -23.35
C LEU A 147 1.28 16.76 -23.53
N MET A 148 1.17 15.72 -24.35
CA MET A 148 2.29 14.82 -24.60
C MET A 148 3.07 15.28 -25.83
N VAL A 149 4.39 15.33 -25.73
CA VAL A 149 5.28 15.74 -26.83
C VAL A 149 6.24 14.61 -27.19
N ASP A 150 6.39 14.32 -28.48
CA ASP A 150 7.44 13.40 -28.93
C ASP A 150 8.78 14.15 -29.01
N THR A 151 9.70 13.81 -28.10
CA THR A 151 11.05 14.38 -28.05
C THR A 151 12.08 13.50 -28.75
N GLY A 152 11.70 12.33 -29.26
CA GLY A 152 12.60 11.39 -29.93
C GLY A 152 12.35 9.91 -29.64
N LEU A 153 11.27 9.57 -28.91
CA LEU A 153 10.88 8.18 -28.68
C LEU A 153 10.05 7.63 -29.84
N SER A 154 9.33 8.49 -30.57
CA SER A 154 8.54 8.13 -31.76
C SER A 154 7.53 7.00 -31.53
N ARG A 155 6.85 7.06 -30.37
CA ARG A 155 5.81 6.11 -29.96
C ARG A 155 4.45 6.77 -29.77
N SER A 156 4.41 7.83 -28.97
CA SER A 156 3.22 8.58 -28.60
C SER A 156 3.68 9.98 -28.18
N GLY A 157 2.83 10.99 -28.35
CA GLY A 157 3.18 12.39 -28.19
C GLY A 157 3.02 13.14 -29.52
N VAL A 158 2.58 14.39 -29.43
CA VAL A 158 2.34 15.25 -30.57
C VAL A 158 3.64 15.38 -31.36
N SER A 159 3.54 15.14 -32.66
CA SER A 159 4.68 15.20 -33.57
C SER A 159 5.15 16.65 -33.75
N PRO A 160 6.43 16.88 -34.10
CA PRO A 160 6.91 18.24 -34.40
C PRO A 160 6.09 18.96 -35.49
N ALA A 161 5.53 18.21 -36.45
CA ALA A 161 4.73 18.77 -37.54
C ALA A 161 3.35 19.29 -37.08
N GLU A 162 2.80 18.72 -36.01
CA GLU A 162 1.47 19.07 -35.47
C GLU A 162 1.57 19.93 -34.20
N TRP A 163 2.78 20.17 -33.70
CA TRP A 163 3.02 20.79 -32.40
C TRP A 163 2.42 22.19 -32.31
N GLU A 164 2.75 23.07 -33.26
CA GLU A 164 2.29 24.45 -33.26
C GLU A 164 0.77 24.55 -33.30
N GLU A 165 0.13 23.80 -34.21
CA GLU A 165 -1.33 23.77 -34.35
C GLU A 165 -2.01 23.24 -33.08
N THR A 166 -1.44 22.20 -32.47
CA THR A 166 -2.01 21.61 -31.24
C THR A 166 -1.93 22.60 -30.07
N VAL A 167 -0.79 23.27 -29.90
CA VAL A 167 -0.60 24.27 -28.84
C VAL A 167 -1.53 25.46 -29.06
N GLN A 168 -1.64 25.99 -30.28
CA GLN A 168 -2.55 27.09 -30.59
C GLN A 168 -4.02 26.73 -30.32
N LEU A 169 -4.43 25.52 -30.70
CA LEU A 169 -5.78 25.01 -30.41
C LEU A 169 -6.04 24.98 -28.89
N LEU A 170 -5.12 24.42 -28.11
CA LEU A 170 -5.29 24.32 -26.65
C LEU A 170 -5.23 25.69 -25.96
N ALA A 171 -4.35 26.59 -26.41
CA ALA A 171 -4.26 27.95 -25.88
C ALA A 171 -5.55 28.75 -26.08
N ALA A 172 -6.22 28.54 -27.22
CA ALA A 172 -7.50 29.19 -27.54
C ALA A 172 -8.70 28.61 -26.77
N ASN A 173 -8.55 27.48 -26.08
CA ASN A 173 -9.63 26.73 -25.44
C ASN A 173 -9.32 26.40 -23.96
N THR A 174 -8.61 27.29 -23.27
CA THR A 174 -8.18 27.10 -21.86
C THR A 174 -9.33 27.15 -20.85
N ASP A 175 -10.48 27.69 -21.26
CA ASP A 175 -11.74 27.71 -20.51
C ASP A 175 -12.41 26.33 -20.44
N VAL A 176 -12.15 25.46 -21.41
CA VAL A 176 -12.75 24.12 -21.50
C VAL A 176 -11.74 22.98 -21.35
N VAL A 177 -10.45 23.22 -21.58
CA VAL A 177 -9.36 22.25 -21.37
C VAL A 177 -8.25 22.89 -20.55
N ALA A 178 -8.02 22.35 -19.34
CA ALA A 178 -6.94 22.77 -18.46
C ALA A 178 -5.69 21.92 -18.71
N VAL A 179 -4.75 22.43 -19.50
CA VAL A 179 -3.45 21.77 -19.70
C VAL A 179 -2.57 21.96 -18.44
N THR A 180 -2.50 20.93 -17.62
CA THR A 180 -1.79 20.89 -16.33
C THR A 180 -0.27 20.86 -16.48
N GLY A 181 0.24 20.42 -17.63
CA GLY A 181 1.66 20.42 -17.95
C GLY A 181 2.00 19.54 -19.14
N LEU A 182 3.30 19.48 -19.46
CA LEU A 182 3.84 18.65 -20.53
C LEU A 182 4.34 17.30 -20.03
N MET A 183 4.20 16.30 -20.88
CA MET A 183 4.73 14.95 -20.70
C MET A 183 5.58 14.54 -21.89
N SER A 184 6.77 14.00 -21.65
CA SER A 184 7.48 13.19 -22.64
C SER A 184 8.11 11.96 -21.98
N HIS A 185 8.77 11.11 -22.76
CA HIS A 185 9.35 9.87 -22.25
C HIS A 185 10.72 9.58 -22.87
N LEU A 186 11.70 9.37 -22.00
CA LEU A 186 13.10 9.12 -22.39
C LEU A 186 13.27 7.70 -22.96
N SER A 187 14.03 7.59 -24.05
CA SER A 187 14.26 6.32 -24.75
C SER A 187 15.39 5.48 -24.17
N SER A 188 16.41 6.13 -23.60
CA SER A 188 17.71 5.49 -23.30
C SER A 188 18.30 5.94 -21.96
N ALA A 189 17.47 6.40 -21.03
CA ALA A 189 17.94 6.88 -19.73
C ALA A 189 18.57 5.78 -18.85
N ASP A 190 18.30 4.52 -19.17
CA ASP A 190 18.87 3.31 -18.57
C ASP A 190 20.26 2.93 -19.10
N ASP A 191 20.67 3.47 -20.25
CA ASP A 191 22.00 3.26 -20.85
C ASP A 191 22.92 4.45 -20.59
N VAL A 192 23.51 4.47 -19.38
CA VAL A 192 24.46 5.51 -18.97
C VAL A 192 25.84 5.32 -19.64
N VAL A 193 26.12 4.14 -20.22
CA VAL A 193 27.43 3.76 -20.78
C VAL A 193 27.53 4.10 -22.27
N GLY A 194 26.44 3.93 -23.02
CA GLY A 194 26.33 4.22 -24.45
C GLY A 194 26.37 5.72 -24.81
N GLY A 195 26.39 6.58 -23.80
CA GLY A 195 26.48 8.02 -23.92
C GLY A 195 25.12 8.70 -23.74
N ASP A 196 25.12 9.75 -22.94
CA ASP A 196 23.94 10.49 -22.51
C ASP A 196 23.31 11.41 -23.58
N ALA A 197 23.75 11.26 -24.84
CA ALA A 197 23.40 12.15 -25.94
C ALA A 197 21.91 12.07 -26.32
N PRO A 198 21.26 10.90 -26.43
CA PRO A 198 19.84 10.82 -26.72
C PRO A 198 18.99 11.47 -25.62
N THR A 199 19.24 11.13 -24.34
CA THR A 199 18.48 11.68 -23.22
C THR A 199 18.72 13.18 -23.04
N THR A 200 19.93 13.68 -23.25
CA THR A 200 20.21 15.13 -23.30
C THR A 200 19.45 15.82 -24.44
N THR A 201 19.48 15.26 -25.65
CA THR A 201 18.74 15.80 -26.80
C THR A 201 17.24 15.83 -26.53
N GLN A 202 16.69 14.79 -25.92
CA GLN A 202 15.27 14.74 -25.54
C GLN A 202 14.93 15.81 -24.48
N ALA A 203 15.78 15.99 -23.47
CA ALA A 203 15.60 17.02 -22.45
C ALA A 203 15.61 18.44 -23.04
N GLU A 204 16.55 18.74 -23.94
CA GLU A 204 16.60 20.04 -24.63
C GLU A 204 15.38 20.29 -25.52
N ARG A 205 14.86 19.25 -26.18
CA ARG A 205 13.61 19.35 -26.97
C ARG A 205 12.40 19.57 -26.07
N PHE A 206 12.37 18.89 -24.92
CA PHE A 206 11.32 19.04 -23.94
C PHE A 206 11.28 20.45 -23.36
N GLN A 207 12.44 21.02 -23.00
CA GLN A 207 12.52 22.40 -22.52
C GLN A 207 12.02 23.41 -23.56
N ARG A 208 12.44 23.25 -24.83
CA ARG A 208 11.94 24.09 -25.93
C ARG A 208 10.42 23.99 -26.12
N ALA A 209 9.84 22.80 -25.92
CA ALA A 209 8.39 22.62 -26.00
C ALA A 209 7.67 23.34 -24.85
N ILE A 210 8.22 23.31 -23.62
CA ILE A 210 7.69 24.06 -22.47
C ILE A 210 7.73 25.57 -22.75
N ASP A 211 8.87 26.07 -23.21
CA ASP A 211 9.07 27.50 -23.47
C ASP A 211 8.09 27.99 -24.55
N TYR A 212 7.94 27.23 -25.64
CA TYR A 212 6.98 27.53 -26.70
C TYR A 212 5.52 27.55 -26.17
N CYS A 213 5.11 26.59 -25.36
CA CYS A 213 3.77 26.62 -24.76
C CYS A 213 3.52 27.91 -23.96
N ARG A 214 4.49 28.31 -23.14
CA ARG A 214 4.40 29.53 -22.31
C ARG A 214 4.34 30.79 -23.15
N GLU A 215 5.13 30.87 -24.23
CA GLU A 215 5.08 31.97 -25.20
C GLU A 215 3.71 32.10 -25.88
N GLN A 216 3.02 30.97 -26.12
CA GLN A 216 1.66 30.94 -26.67
C GLN A 216 0.56 31.14 -25.60
N GLY A 217 0.91 31.39 -24.34
CA GLY A 217 -0.03 31.64 -23.25
C GLY A 217 -0.51 30.40 -22.48
N LEU A 218 -0.03 29.19 -22.82
CA LEU A 218 -0.27 27.96 -22.07
C LEU A 218 0.73 27.85 -20.91
N GLN A 219 0.25 27.95 -19.67
CA GLN A 219 1.13 28.05 -18.48
C GLN A 219 1.92 26.79 -18.15
N VAL A 220 1.33 25.61 -18.35
CA VAL A 220 1.94 24.28 -18.18
C VAL A 220 2.72 24.14 -16.84
N PRO A 221 2.02 24.22 -15.69
CA PRO A 221 2.66 24.33 -14.38
C PRO A 221 3.34 23.05 -13.85
N VAL A 222 2.99 21.86 -14.34
CA VAL A 222 3.53 20.58 -13.83
C VAL A 222 4.09 19.73 -14.97
N ASN A 223 5.35 19.96 -15.34
CA ASN A 223 6.01 19.23 -16.42
C ASN A 223 6.77 18.03 -15.88
N HIS A 224 6.79 16.95 -16.65
CA HIS A 224 7.43 15.71 -16.23
C HIS A 224 8.04 14.91 -17.38
N LEU A 225 9.31 14.57 -17.24
CA LEU A 225 10.12 13.84 -18.23
C LEU A 225 10.72 12.55 -17.66
N ALA A 226 11.30 12.62 -16.46
CA ALA A 226 12.05 11.53 -15.85
C ALA A 226 11.18 10.28 -15.57
N ASN A 227 11.59 9.14 -16.12
CA ASN A 227 11.18 7.80 -15.70
C ASN A 227 12.11 7.29 -14.57
N THR A 228 11.96 6.04 -14.12
CA THR A 228 12.80 5.46 -13.06
C THR A 228 14.32 5.71 -13.24
N PRO A 229 14.96 5.34 -14.37
CA PRO A 229 16.40 5.53 -14.50
C PRO A 229 16.81 7.01 -14.43
N ALA A 230 16.12 7.90 -15.17
CA ALA A 230 16.41 9.33 -15.13
C ALA A 230 16.13 9.98 -13.77
N THR A 231 15.20 9.44 -12.99
CA THR A 231 14.97 9.92 -11.62
C THR A 231 16.21 9.67 -10.76
N LEU A 232 16.89 8.54 -10.95
CA LEU A 232 18.08 8.16 -10.20
C LEU A 232 19.36 8.82 -10.74
N THR A 233 19.45 9.08 -12.05
CA THR A 233 20.71 9.47 -12.71
C THR A 233 20.73 10.88 -13.31
N ARG A 234 19.58 11.50 -13.55
CA ARG A 234 19.45 12.79 -14.27
C ARG A 234 18.56 13.79 -13.53
N PRO A 235 19.04 14.39 -12.42
CA PRO A 235 18.30 15.42 -11.67
C PRO A 235 17.82 16.61 -12.51
N ASP A 236 18.54 16.95 -13.58
CA ASP A 236 18.17 18.02 -14.50
C ASP A 236 16.89 17.73 -15.31
N THR A 237 16.42 16.48 -15.33
CA THR A 237 15.19 16.07 -16.02
C THR A 237 13.97 15.94 -15.09
N HIS A 238 14.12 16.28 -13.81
CA HIS A 238 13.06 16.11 -12.81
C HIS A 238 11.88 17.08 -12.98
N HIS A 239 12.15 18.30 -13.46
CA HIS A 239 11.15 19.37 -13.60
C HIS A 239 10.29 19.50 -12.33
N GLU A 240 8.96 19.59 -12.46
CA GLU A 240 8.05 19.68 -11.32
C GLU A 240 7.63 18.30 -10.80
N MET A 241 7.76 17.25 -11.62
CA MET A 241 7.34 15.90 -11.26
C MET A 241 8.12 14.80 -12.01
N VAL A 242 8.40 13.71 -11.31
CA VAL A 242 9.02 12.48 -11.86
C VAL A 242 8.01 11.33 -11.89
N ARG A 243 8.23 10.33 -12.77
CA ARG A 243 7.30 9.20 -12.97
C ARG A 243 8.00 7.84 -12.83
N PRO A 244 8.49 7.47 -11.64
CA PRO A 244 9.04 6.14 -11.42
C PRO A 244 7.95 5.06 -11.56
N GLY A 245 8.30 3.99 -12.28
CA GLY A 245 7.46 2.80 -12.46
C GLY A 245 8.16 1.58 -11.87
N VAL A 246 9.01 0.90 -12.65
CA VAL A 246 9.66 -0.34 -12.17
C VAL A 246 10.42 -0.17 -10.85
N GLY A 247 10.96 1.03 -10.62
CA GLY A 247 11.73 1.35 -9.42
C GLY A 247 10.91 1.29 -8.14
N ILE A 248 9.62 1.68 -8.16
CA ILE A 248 8.79 1.60 -6.94
C ILE A 248 8.54 0.14 -6.53
N TYR A 249 8.77 -0.81 -7.44
CA TYR A 249 8.69 -2.26 -7.20
C TYR A 249 10.06 -2.89 -6.91
N GLY A 250 11.10 -2.07 -6.77
CA GLY A 250 12.41 -2.51 -6.27
C GLY A 250 13.44 -2.84 -7.34
N MET A 251 13.18 -2.51 -8.61
CA MET A 251 14.14 -2.75 -9.68
C MET A 251 14.93 -1.49 -10.02
N ASP A 252 16.25 -1.63 -10.09
CA ASP A 252 17.12 -0.62 -10.71
C ASP A 252 17.33 -0.99 -12.20
N PRO A 253 16.71 -0.25 -13.14
CA PRO A 253 16.78 -0.57 -14.56
C PRO A 253 18.07 -0.08 -15.23
N VAL A 254 18.94 0.67 -14.52
CA VAL A 254 20.18 1.18 -15.12
C VAL A 254 21.17 0.02 -15.30
N ALA A 255 21.77 -0.07 -16.49
CA ALA A 255 22.68 -1.16 -16.84
C ALA A 255 23.85 -1.28 -15.84
N GLN A 256 24.42 -0.13 -15.46
CA GLN A 256 25.30 -0.02 -14.29
C GLN A 256 24.47 0.37 -13.09
N LYS A 257 24.18 -0.61 -12.22
CA LYS A 257 23.39 -0.40 -11.01
C LYS A 257 23.84 0.87 -10.29
N THR A 258 22.89 1.76 -10.03
CA THR A 258 23.10 3.08 -9.43
C THR A 258 23.54 3.01 -7.97
N GLY A 259 23.31 1.88 -7.32
CA GLY A 259 23.50 1.72 -5.88
C GLY A 259 22.36 2.31 -5.04
N ALA A 260 21.25 2.70 -5.68
CA ALA A 260 20.04 3.07 -4.95
C ALA A 260 19.57 1.91 -4.06
N ASP A 261 19.20 2.23 -2.82
CA ASP A 261 18.66 1.26 -1.85
C ASP A 261 17.21 0.90 -2.23
N LEU A 262 17.05 0.16 -3.32
CA LEU A 262 15.78 -0.37 -3.78
C LEU A 262 15.63 -1.82 -3.34
N ARG A 263 14.43 -2.16 -2.84
CA ARG A 263 14.07 -3.47 -2.31
C ARG A 263 13.09 -4.16 -3.23
N PRO A 264 13.45 -5.29 -3.88
CA PRO A 264 12.52 -6.07 -4.70
C PRO A 264 11.28 -6.47 -3.91
N ALA A 265 10.10 -6.13 -4.43
CA ALA A 265 8.85 -6.36 -3.71
C ALA A 265 8.16 -7.69 -4.04
N MET A 266 8.60 -8.39 -5.09
CA MET A 266 7.90 -9.58 -5.62
C MET A 266 8.75 -10.84 -5.50
N THR A 267 8.12 -11.92 -4.98
CA THR A 267 8.69 -13.27 -4.97
C THR A 267 7.71 -14.26 -5.57
N LEU A 268 8.13 -14.95 -6.64
CA LEU A 268 7.36 -16.02 -7.28
C LEU A 268 7.89 -17.38 -6.82
N ARG A 269 7.00 -18.22 -6.30
CA ARG A 269 7.32 -19.59 -5.87
C ARG A 269 6.24 -20.58 -6.29
N ALA A 270 6.62 -21.84 -6.45
CA ALA A 270 5.70 -22.93 -6.76
C ALA A 270 6.07 -24.22 -6.03
N ARG A 271 5.08 -25.08 -5.79
CA ARG A 271 5.24 -26.32 -5.02
C ARG A 271 5.95 -27.38 -5.86
N VAL A 272 6.83 -28.14 -5.21
CA VAL A 272 7.33 -29.41 -5.70
C VAL A 272 6.19 -30.43 -5.67
N LEU A 273 5.87 -31.04 -6.81
CA LEU A 273 4.78 -32.01 -6.94
C LEU A 273 5.23 -33.44 -6.66
N THR A 274 6.40 -33.81 -7.17
CA THR A 274 6.93 -35.17 -7.07
C THR A 274 8.42 -35.16 -7.38
N THR A 275 9.13 -36.12 -6.77
CA THR A 275 10.53 -36.42 -7.09
C THR A 275 10.63 -37.79 -7.75
N ARG A 276 11.51 -37.93 -8.74
CA ARG A 276 11.79 -39.23 -9.39
C ARG A 276 13.26 -39.35 -9.77
N VAL A 277 13.72 -40.58 -9.97
CA VAL A 277 15.03 -40.86 -10.58
C VAL A 277 14.83 -41.01 -12.10
N VAL A 278 15.66 -40.31 -12.87
CA VAL A 278 15.80 -40.45 -14.32
C VAL A 278 17.07 -41.26 -14.58
N PRO A 279 16.97 -42.46 -15.19
CA PRO A 279 18.14 -43.28 -15.47
C PRO A 279 19.13 -42.60 -16.43
N ALA A 280 20.41 -42.97 -16.33
CA ALA A 280 21.43 -42.53 -17.26
C ALA A 280 21.03 -42.78 -18.73
N GLY A 281 21.21 -41.78 -19.59
CA GLY A 281 20.86 -41.79 -21.01
C GLY A 281 19.43 -41.36 -21.34
N GLU A 282 18.52 -41.36 -20.37
CA GLU A 282 17.13 -40.96 -20.59
C GLU A 282 16.96 -39.44 -20.71
N GLY A 283 16.00 -39.04 -21.55
CA GLY A 283 15.72 -37.63 -21.83
C GLY A 283 14.61 -37.05 -20.94
N VAL A 284 14.67 -35.75 -20.68
CA VAL A 284 13.68 -35.03 -19.86
C VAL A 284 12.90 -34.02 -20.69
N SER A 285 11.57 -34.01 -20.47
CA SER A 285 10.61 -33.07 -21.07
C SER A 285 10.52 -33.17 -22.60
N TYR A 286 9.75 -32.26 -23.22
CA TYR A 286 9.47 -32.27 -24.65
C TYR A 286 10.73 -32.14 -25.50
N GLY A 287 10.84 -33.00 -26.51
CA GLY A 287 12.00 -33.01 -27.41
C GLY A 287 13.28 -33.56 -26.79
N LEU A 288 13.24 -33.99 -25.52
CA LEU A 288 14.37 -34.63 -24.83
C LEU A 288 15.65 -33.78 -24.91
N THR A 289 15.50 -32.46 -24.75
CA THR A 289 16.59 -31.48 -24.94
C THR A 289 17.65 -31.52 -23.85
N TRP A 290 17.36 -32.22 -22.75
CA TRP A 290 18.31 -32.57 -21.71
C TRP A 290 18.29 -34.08 -21.52
N ARG A 291 19.47 -34.69 -21.31
CA ARG A 291 19.63 -36.12 -21.03
C ARG A 291 20.50 -36.33 -19.80
N ALA A 292 20.05 -37.23 -18.93
CA ALA A 292 20.77 -37.61 -17.73
C ALA A 292 22.10 -38.28 -18.13
N GLN A 293 23.23 -37.79 -17.61
CA GLN A 293 24.55 -38.40 -17.84
C GLN A 293 24.77 -39.62 -16.93
N GLU A 294 24.14 -39.60 -15.76
CA GLU A 294 24.09 -40.64 -14.75
C GLU A 294 22.68 -40.67 -14.16
N ASP A 295 22.35 -41.70 -13.38
CA ASP A 295 21.07 -41.76 -12.68
C ASP A 295 20.88 -40.49 -11.84
N THR A 296 19.92 -39.65 -12.23
CA THR A 296 19.77 -38.30 -11.69
C THR A 296 18.42 -38.18 -11.00
N ARG A 297 18.41 -37.69 -9.77
CA ARG A 297 17.18 -37.33 -9.07
C ARG A 297 16.65 -36.01 -9.64
N THR A 298 15.35 -35.94 -9.88
CA THR A 298 14.66 -34.75 -10.42
C THR A 298 13.42 -34.45 -9.59
N ALA A 299 13.00 -33.19 -9.60
CA ALA A 299 11.71 -32.75 -9.07
C ALA A 299 10.87 -32.10 -10.18
N VAL A 300 9.55 -32.28 -10.10
CA VAL A 300 8.57 -31.55 -10.90
C VAL A 300 8.03 -30.39 -10.07
N VAL A 301 8.05 -29.17 -10.62
CA VAL A 301 7.52 -27.97 -9.96
C VAL A 301 6.28 -27.48 -10.70
N ALA A 302 5.23 -27.12 -9.94
CA ALA A 302 3.88 -26.81 -10.40
C ALA A 302 3.72 -25.42 -11.05
N ILE A 303 4.58 -25.10 -12.02
CA ILE A 303 4.51 -23.83 -12.75
C ILE A 303 5.03 -23.97 -14.17
N GLY A 304 4.38 -23.33 -15.13
CA GLY A 304 4.78 -23.36 -16.54
C GLY A 304 4.49 -22.05 -17.27
N TYR A 305 4.54 -22.11 -18.61
CA TYR A 305 4.39 -20.89 -19.41
C TYR A 305 2.96 -20.32 -19.42
N ALA A 306 1.93 -21.11 -19.08
CA ALA A 306 0.59 -20.57 -18.88
C ALA A 306 0.48 -19.72 -17.61
N ASP A 307 1.38 -19.97 -16.65
CA ASP A 307 1.46 -19.28 -15.36
C ASP A 307 2.45 -18.10 -15.38
N GLY A 308 3.12 -17.86 -16.52
CA GLY A 308 4.03 -16.72 -16.72
C GLY A 308 5.52 -17.07 -16.80
N ILE A 309 5.91 -18.34 -16.86
CA ILE A 309 7.32 -18.73 -17.06
C ILE A 309 7.70 -18.65 -18.55
N PRO A 310 8.64 -17.79 -18.97
CA PRO A 310 9.04 -17.72 -20.37
C PRO A 310 9.57 -19.06 -20.85
N ARG A 311 8.96 -19.62 -21.90
CA ARG A 311 9.46 -20.86 -22.50
C ARG A 311 10.86 -20.68 -23.09
N SER A 312 11.24 -19.46 -23.47
CA SER A 312 12.59 -19.09 -23.91
C SER A 312 13.67 -19.35 -22.85
N ALA A 313 13.32 -19.34 -21.56
CA ALA A 313 14.24 -19.60 -20.46
C ALA A 313 14.61 -21.09 -20.29
N SER A 314 14.01 -22.00 -21.07
CA SER A 314 14.21 -23.45 -20.96
C SER A 314 15.70 -23.83 -20.90
N GLY A 315 16.12 -24.43 -19.78
CA GLY A 315 17.48 -24.90 -19.53
C GLY A 315 18.47 -23.84 -19.06
N ASN A 316 18.05 -22.57 -18.92
CA ASN A 316 18.94 -21.44 -18.68
C ASN A 316 18.78 -20.78 -17.30
N PHE A 317 17.92 -21.33 -16.44
CA PHE A 317 17.70 -20.81 -15.08
C PHE A 317 17.73 -21.91 -14.02
N ALA A 318 17.80 -21.49 -12.77
CA ALA A 318 17.71 -22.36 -11.60
C ALA A 318 16.59 -21.88 -10.68
N VAL A 319 16.08 -22.79 -9.86
CA VAL A 319 15.14 -22.48 -8.77
C VAL A 319 15.80 -22.73 -7.44
N THR A 320 15.36 -22.04 -6.39
CA THR A 320 15.89 -22.26 -5.03
C THR A 320 14.89 -23.04 -4.20
N ILE A 321 15.29 -24.19 -3.68
CA ILE A 321 14.49 -25.06 -2.82
C ILE A 321 15.24 -25.24 -1.50
N ASN A 322 14.61 -24.94 -0.38
CA ASN A 322 15.20 -25.06 0.97
C ASN A 322 16.60 -24.40 1.08
N GLY A 323 16.77 -23.24 0.44
CA GLY A 323 18.02 -22.47 0.45
C GLY A 323 19.11 -22.96 -0.51
N HIS A 324 18.85 -24.00 -1.31
CA HIS A 324 19.80 -24.49 -2.31
C HIS A 324 19.30 -24.32 -3.74
N SER A 325 20.20 -23.95 -4.65
CA SER A 325 19.89 -23.68 -6.06
C SER A 325 19.97 -24.97 -6.88
N PHE A 326 18.92 -25.25 -7.66
CA PHE A 326 18.82 -26.42 -8.52
C PHE A 326 18.49 -26.00 -9.97
N PRO A 327 19.24 -26.47 -10.98
CA PRO A 327 19.02 -26.08 -12.36
C PRO A 327 17.71 -26.63 -12.91
N GLN A 328 16.99 -25.81 -13.68
CA GLN A 328 15.88 -26.28 -14.49
C GLN A 328 16.42 -27.04 -15.70
N VAL A 329 15.89 -28.24 -15.96
CA VAL A 329 16.34 -29.14 -17.03
C VAL A 329 15.21 -29.50 -18.00
N GLY A 330 15.55 -29.64 -19.28
CA GLY A 330 14.58 -29.86 -20.34
C GLY A 330 13.76 -28.60 -20.65
N ARG A 331 12.65 -28.74 -21.38
CA ARG A 331 11.78 -27.61 -21.74
C ARG A 331 10.81 -27.25 -20.63
N VAL A 332 10.54 -25.95 -20.48
CA VAL A 332 9.37 -25.43 -19.76
C VAL A 332 8.10 -25.88 -20.48
N CYS A 333 7.18 -26.52 -19.75
CA CYS A 333 5.87 -26.97 -20.25
C CYS A 333 4.77 -25.95 -19.91
N MET A 334 3.53 -26.24 -20.32
CA MET A 334 2.39 -25.34 -20.08
C MET A 334 2.17 -25.09 -18.59
N ASP A 335 2.30 -26.15 -17.78
CA ASP A 335 1.84 -26.16 -16.39
C ASP A 335 2.95 -26.56 -15.38
N GLN A 336 4.13 -26.94 -15.87
CA GLN A 336 5.18 -27.53 -15.03
C GLN A 336 6.58 -27.36 -15.62
N ILE A 337 7.57 -27.38 -14.72
CA ILE A 337 9.00 -27.49 -15.05
C ILE A 337 9.61 -28.70 -14.33
N VAL A 338 10.76 -29.15 -14.82
CA VAL A 338 11.58 -30.19 -14.18
C VAL A 338 12.91 -29.59 -13.75
N VAL A 339 13.34 -29.91 -12.53
CA VAL A 339 14.61 -29.44 -11.95
C VAL A 339 15.46 -30.65 -11.57
N ALA A 340 16.77 -30.57 -11.81
CA ALA A 340 17.70 -31.64 -11.45
C ALA A 340 18.22 -31.42 -10.02
N LEU A 341 18.10 -32.46 -9.19
CA LEU A 341 18.49 -32.46 -7.78
C LEU A 341 19.88 -33.07 -7.54
N GLY A 342 20.50 -33.64 -8.57
CA GLY A 342 21.83 -34.26 -8.53
C GLY A 342 21.80 -35.79 -8.67
N PRO A 343 22.96 -36.46 -8.53
CA PRO A 343 23.09 -37.91 -8.66
C PRO A 343 22.19 -38.67 -7.68
N ALA A 344 21.56 -39.76 -8.14
CA ALA A 344 20.57 -40.49 -7.36
C ALA A 344 21.17 -41.32 -6.22
N ASP A 345 22.43 -41.74 -6.36
CA ASP A 345 23.22 -42.51 -5.40
C ASP A 345 23.87 -41.63 -4.31
N GLN A 346 23.75 -40.31 -4.43
CA GLN A 346 24.24 -39.32 -3.48
C GLN A 346 23.07 -38.64 -2.74
N PRO A 347 23.28 -38.21 -1.48
CA PRO A 347 22.31 -37.35 -0.82
C PRO A 347 22.21 -36.01 -1.57
N THR A 348 21.00 -35.48 -1.67
CA THR A 348 20.80 -34.11 -2.14
C THR A 348 21.41 -33.12 -1.14
N PRO A 349 21.92 -31.95 -1.57
CA PRO A 349 22.52 -30.96 -0.66
C PRO A 349 21.58 -30.49 0.45
N VAL A 350 20.28 -30.52 0.17
CA VAL A 350 19.18 -30.30 1.12
C VAL A 350 18.06 -31.32 0.85
N PRO A 351 17.25 -31.70 1.84
CA PRO A 351 16.04 -32.49 1.59
C PRO A 351 15.12 -31.75 0.61
N VAL A 352 14.49 -32.51 -0.30
CA VAL A 352 13.49 -31.98 -1.24
C VAL A 352 12.32 -32.95 -1.29
N GLU A 353 11.17 -32.51 -0.80
CA GLU A 353 9.96 -33.32 -0.66
C GLU A 353 8.78 -32.71 -1.43
N PRO A 354 7.81 -33.53 -1.89
CA PRO A 354 6.54 -33.02 -2.39
C PRO A 354 5.88 -32.07 -1.39
N GLY A 355 5.47 -30.90 -1.86
CA GLY A 355 4.99 -29.81 -1.03
C GLY A 355 6.04 -28.76 -0.72
N ASP A 356 7.35 -28.98 -0.91
CA ASP A 356 8.33 -27.91 -0.70
C ASP A 356 8.13 -26.75 -1.68
N TRP A 357 8.51 -25.54 -1.27
CA TRP A 357 8.49 -24.38 -2.15
C TRP A 357 9.79 -24.28 -2.96
N ALA A 358 9.64 -24.17 -4.28
CA ALA A 358 10.69 -23.77 -5.20
C ALA A 358 10.50 -22.29 -5.56
N ILE A 359 11.44 -21.45 -5.12
CA ILE A 359 11.50 -20.02 -5.47
C ILE A 359 12.03 -19.91 -6.89
N ILE A 360 11.22 -19.34 -7.78
CA ILE A 360 11.58 -19.12 -9.18
C ILE A 360 12.41 -17.85 -9.32
N PHE A 361 11.95 -16.76 -8.70
CA PHE A 361 12.70 -15.53 -8.51
C PHE A 361 12.18 -14.76 -7.29
N GLY A 362 13.00 -13.86 -6.74
CA GLY A 362 12.68 -12.99 -5.61
C GLY A 362 13.50 -13.31 -4.37
N GLU A 363 12.95 -13.00 -3.20
CA GLU A 363 13.61 -13.18 -1.91
C GLU A 363 14.01 -14.64 -1.68
N GLY A 364 15.26 -14.86 -1.29
CA GLY A 364 15.80 -16.20 -1.04
C GLY A 364 16.15 -17.01 -2.29
N GLY A 365 16.08 -16.42 -3.49
CA GLY A 365 16.47 -17.08 -4.74
C GLY A 365 17.15 -16.13 -5.72
N ALA A 366 17.06 -16.46 -7.01
CA ALA A 366 17.52 -15.57 -8.09
C ALA A 366 16.70 -14.29 -8.14
N SER A 367 17.32 -13.17 -8.48
CA SER A 367 16.63 -11.91 -8.73
C SER A 367 15.77 -11.98 -10.02
N ALA A 368 14.81 -11.06 -10.14
CA ALA A 368 14.03 -10.91 -11.37
C ALA A 368 14.93 -10.52 -12.57
N ASP A 369 16.03 -9.81 -12.35
CA ASP A 369 16.99 -9.46 -13.40
C ASP A 369 17.79 -10.67 -13.89
N GLU A 370 18.24 -11.54 -12.97
CA GLU A 370 18.92 -12.80 -13.35
C GLU A 370 17.98 -13.72 -14.13
N PHE A 371 16.71 -13.82 -13.71
CA PHE A 371 15.72 -14.60 -14.44
C PHE A 371 15.37 -13.97 -15.80
N ALA A 372 15.33 -12.64 -15.89
CA ALA A 372 15.15 -11.93 -17.16
C ALA A 372 16.31 -12.20 -18.14
N ALA A 373 17.55 -12.17 -17.65
CA ALA A 373 18.73 -12.49 -18.45
C ALA A 373 18.67 -13.93 -18.98
N ALA A 374 18.28 -14.91 -18.14
CA ALA A 374 18.07 -16.30 -18.54
C ALA A 374 16.99 -16.46 -19.63
N ALA A 375 15.95 -15.61 -19.58
CA ALA A 375 14.84 -15.60 -20.53
C ALA A 375 15.12 -14.78 -21.81
N GLY A 376 16.21 -13.99 -21.84
CA GLY A 376 16.55 -13.08 -22.94
C GLY A 376 15.68 -11.83 -22.99
N THR A 377 15.28 -11.30 -21.83
CA THR A 377 14.40 -10.13 -21.69
C THR A 377 14.81 -9.22 -20.52
N ILE A 378 13.92 -8.33 -20.11
CA ILE A 378 14.06 -7.36 -19.02
C ILE A 378 13.13 -7.69 -17.85
N SER A 379 13.48 -7.26 -16.64
CA SER A 379 12.69 -7.51 -15.43
C SER A 379 11.28 -6.95 -15.49
N TYR A 380 11.03 -5.89 -16.27
CA TYR A 380 9.67 -5.39 -16.53
C TYR A 380 8.74 -6.48 -17.07
N GLU A 381 9.22 -7.29 -18.02
CA GLU A 381 8.44 -8.39 -18.57
C GLU A 381 8.28 -9.50 -17.53
N ILE A 382 9.37 -9.89 -16.85
CA ILE A 382 9.33 -10.93 -15.81
C ILE A 382 8.31 -10.61 -14.71
N LEU A 383 8.26 -9.37 -14.22
CA LEU A 383 7.32 -8.98 -13.16
C LEU A 383 5.85 -9.01 -13.64
N THR A 384 5.61 -8.73 -14.93
CA THR A 384 4.25 -8.61 -15.49
C THR A 384 3.70 -9.90 -16.09
N LEU A 385 4.52 -10.94 -16.21
CA LEU A 385 4.12 -12.24 -16.78
C LEU A 385 3.31 -13.15 -15.83
N PRO A 386 3.62 -13.28 -14.52
CA PRO A 386 2.94 -14.22 -13.63
C PRO A 386 1.44 -13.92 -13.52
N ARG A 387 0.59 -14.79 -14.07
CA ARG A 387 -0.85 -14.49 -14.19
C ARG A 387 -1.70 -15.73 -14.21
N GLY A 388 -3.01 -15.50 -14.11
CA GLY A 388 -4.02 -16.54 -14.21
C GLY A 388 -4.38 -17.16 -12.86
N PRO A 389 -5.42 -18.02 -12.83
CA PRO A 389 -6.05 -18.48 -11.60
C PRO A 389 -5.19 -19.45 -10.76
N ARG A 390 -4.06 -19.93 -11.30
CA ARG A 390 -3.16 -20.89 -10.62
C ARG A 390 -2.11 -20.20 -9.75
N VAL A 391 -1.83 -18.92 -10.02
CA VAL A 391 -0.85 -18.12 -9.27
C VAL A 391 -1.61 -17.26 -8.25
N ALA A 392 -1.63 -17.69 -7.00
CA ALA A 392 -2.28 -16.95 -5.93
C ALA A 392 -1.41 -15.77 -5.49
N ARG A 393 -1.96 -14.56 -5.47
CA ARG A 393 -1.24 -13.39 -4.96
C ARG A 393 -1.41 -13.29 -3.44
N ARG A 394 -0.32 -13.10 -2.71
CA ARG A 394 -0.28 -12.92 -1.25
C ARG A 394 0.44 -11.64 -0.90
N PHE A 395 -0.15 -10.82 -0.04
CA PHE A 395 0.45 -9.56 0.40
C PHE A 395 1.07 -9.72 1.78
N ILE A 396 2.26 -9.17 1.96
CA ILE A 396 2.94 -9.02 3.26
C ILE A 396 3.31 -7.57 3.47
N GLY A 397 3.61 -7.20 4.72
CA GLY A 397 3.94 -5.83 5.05
C GLY A 397 2.80 -4.86 4.78
N ALA A 398 1.55 -5.32 4.60
CA ALA A 398 0.41 -4.44 4.83
C ALA A 398 0.55 -3.96 6.28
N GLU A 399 0.46 -2.64 6.52
CA GLU A 399 0.14 -2.23 7.88
C GLU A 399 -1.14 -2.98 8.21
N GLU A 400 -1.12 -3.77 9.29
CA GLU A 400 -2.35 -4.37 9.75
C GLU A 400 -3.31 -3.23 9.97
N GLN A 401 -4.40 -3.19 9.20
CA GLN A 401 -5.47 -2.25 9.45
C GLN A 401 -5.83 -2.41 10.92
N VAL A 402 -5.43 -1.44 11.74
CA VAL A 402 -5.90 -1.35 13.10
C VAL A 402 -7.39 -1.20 12.95
N ALA A 403 -8.12 -2.19 13.44
CA ALA A 403 -9.56 -2.22 13.30
C ALA A 403 -10.12 -0.88 13.84
N SER A 404 -10.98 -0.25 13.05
CA SER A 404 -11.39 1.14 13.28
C SER A 404 -12.52 1.20 14.29
N VAL A 405 -12.47 2.18 15.20
CA VAL A 405 -13.61 2.58 16.03
C VAL A 405 -14.51 3.52 15.24
N ASP A 406 -15.77 3.13 15.05
CA ASP A 406 -16.83 3.96 14.49
C ASP A 406 -17.82 4.32 15.60
N LEU A 407 -17.77 5.57 16.08
CA LEU A 407 -18.70 6.10 17.07
C LEU A 407 -20.01 6.60 16.42
N SER A 408 -20.19 6.53 15.10
CA SER A 408 -21.52 6.74 14.50
C SER A 408 -22.46 5.54 14.74
N ALA A 409 -21.88 4.36 14.99
CA ALA A 409 -22.60 3.18 15.43
C ALA A 409 -22.99 3.24 16.91
N ALA A 410 -24.05 2.53 17.30
CA ALA A 410 -24.52 2.46 18.70
C ALA A 410 -23.49 1.81 19.65
N GLY A 411 -22.59 0.99 19.11
CA GLY A 411 -21.49 0.34 19.82
C GLY A 411 -20.71 -0.59 18.90
N GLY A 412 -19.61 -1.14 19.39
CA GLY A 412 -18.73 -2.03 18.63
C GLY A 412 -17.68 -2.73 19.48
N THR A 413 -16.89 -3.59 18.86
CA THR A 413 -15.80 -4.32 19.51
C THR A 413 -14.60 -4.44 18.58
N VAL A 414 -13.41 -4.17 19.10
CA VAL A 414 -12.14 -4.20 18.38
C VAL A 414 -11.05 -4.87 19.21
N VAL A 415 -10.07 -5.51 18.57
CA VAL A 415 -8.89 -6.05 19.24
C VAL A 415 -7.68 -5.16 18.93
N ALA A 416 -7.04 -4.63 19.97
CA ALA A 416 -5.74 -3.97 19.89
C ALA A 416 -4.65 -4.97 20.27
N LYS A 417 -3.62 -5.12 19.44
CA LYS A 417 -2.57 -6.12 19.65
C LYS A 417 -1.46 -5.65 20.59
N ASP A 418 -1.23 -4.35 20.63
CA ASP A 418 -0.16 -3.74 21.41
C ASP A 418 -0.57 -2.35 21.94
N ALA A 419 0.35 -1.70 22.64
CA ALA A 419 0.15 -0.37 23.18
C ALA A 419 0.03 0.74 22.12
N GLU A 420 0.59 0.56 20.91
CA GLU A 420 0.49 1.54 19.82
C GLU A 420 -0.90 1.50 19.20
N GLN A 421 -1.42 0.31 18.92
CA GLN A 421 -2.79 0.12 18.45
C GLN A 421 -3.79 0.67 19.47
N MET A 422 -3.56 0.45 20.77
CA MET A 422 -4.39 1.06 21.83
C MET A 422 -4.36 2.60 21.77
N ARG A 423 -3.23 3.25 21.47
CA ARG A 423 -3.19 4.71 21.27
C ARG A 423 -3.93 5.14 20.00
N GLN A 424 -3.79 4.39 18.91
CA GLN A 424 -4.47 4.68 17.66
C GLN A 424 -5.99 4.58 17.78
N LEU A 425 -6.53 3.55 18.46
CA LEU A 425 -7.96 3.46 18.80
C LEU A 425 -8.41 4.67 19.63
N GLY A 426 -7.58 5.10 20.58
CA GLY A 426 -7.84 6.29 21.37
C GLY A 426 -7.92 7.55 20.50
N ARG A 427 -7.00 7.72 19.54
CA ARG A 427 -7.00 8.84 18.61
C ARG A 427 -8.29 8.89 17.80
N GLN A 428 -8.74 7.75 17.27
CA GLN A 428 -10.00 7.64 16.54
C GLN A 428 -11.21 8.04 17.39
N ILE A 429 -11.26 7.63 18.67
CA ILE A 429 -12.30 8.08 19.60
C ILE A 429 -12.22 9.59 19.80
N GLY A 430 -11.02 10.13 20.05
CA GLY A 430 -10.79 11.56 20.27
C GLY A 430 -11.21 12.45 19.09
N GLU A 431 -11.03 11.97 17.86
CA GLU A 431 -11.45 12.66 16.63
C GLU A 431 -12.97 12.71 16.44
N GLN A 432 -13.72 11.84 17.13
CA GLN A 432 -15.16 11.65 16.96
C GLN A 432 -16.02 12.18 18.13
N VAL A 433 -15.41 12.54 19.27
CA VAL A 433 -16.12 13.07 20.45
C VAL A 433 -16.01 14.60 20.54
N ASN A 434 -16.98 15.24 21.18
CA ASN A 434 -17.09 16.70 21.27
C ASN A 434 -17.08 17.18 22.73
N ALA A 435 -16.88 18.49 22.94
CA ALA A 435 -17.05 19.08 24.27
C ALA A 435 -18.42 18.71 24.87
N GLY A 436 -18.44 18.35 26.14
CA GLY A 436 -19.61 17.80 26.82
C GLY A 436 -19.76 16.28 26.72
N THR A 437 -18.98 15.56 25.89
CA THR A 437 -18.96 14.09 25.89
C THR A 437 -18.21 13.56 27.13
N VAL A 438 -18.77 12.52 27.75
CA VAL A 438 -18.13 11.76 28.84
C VAL A 438 -17.72 10.39 28.31
N VAL A 439 -16.43 10.07 28.38
CA VAL A 439 -15.86 8.77 28.02
C VAL A 439 -15.51 8.02 29.30
N VAL A 440 -16.21 6.93 29.57
CA VAL A 440 -16.01 6.09 30.75
C VAL A 440 -15.13 4.90 30.38
N LEU A 441 -13.99 4.76 31.06
CA LEU A 441 -13.03 3.67 30.83
C LEU A 441 -13.10 2.62 31.94
N THR A 442 -13.55 1.42 31.60
CA THR A 442 -13.67 0.27 32.50
C THR A 442 -12.70 -0.84 32.10
N GLY A 443 -12.03 -1.47 33.07
CA GLY A 443 -11.13 -2.61 32.84
C GLY A 443 -10.14 -2.80 33.97
N PRO A 444 -9.51 -3.98 34.13
CA PRO A 444 -8.62 -4.28 35.25
C PRO A 444 -7.38 -3.37 35.31
N LEU A 445 -6.63 -3.43 36.42
CA LEU A 445 -5.36 -2.72 36.55
C LEU A 445 -4.41 -3.15 35.42
N GLY A 446 -3.81 -2.17 34.74
CA GLY A 446 -2.93 -2.42 33.60
C GLY A 446 -3.64 -2.73 32.27
N ALA A 447 -4.98 -2.73 32.20
CA ALA A 447 -5.71 -3.01 30.95
C ALA A 447 -5.32 -2.11 29.77
N GLY A 448 -4.76 -0.93 30.02
CA GLY A 448 -4.35 0.03 28.99
C GLY A 448 -5.19 1.32 28.97
N LYS A 449 -6.00 1.57 30.01
CA LYS A 449 -6.86 2.77 30.15
C LYS A 449 -6.10 4.08 29.87
N THR A 450 -5.02 4.34 30.62
CA THR A 450 -4.20 5.54 30.41
C THR A 450 -3.58 5.60 29.01
N THR A 451 -3.21 4.46 28.42
CA THR A 451 -2.70 4.40 27.03
C THR A 451 -3.78 4.81 26.03
N LEU A 452 -5.02 4.34 26.22
CA LEU A 452 -6.16 4.77 25.42
C LEU A 452 -6.45 6.27 25.62
N THR A 453 -6.38 6.77 26.86
CA THR A 453 -6.56 8.20 27.15
C THR A 453 -5.50 9.09 26.49
N GLN A 454 -4.25 8.63 26.40
CA GLN A 454 -3.20 9.32 25.64
C GLN A 454 -3.59 9.46 24.17
N GLY A 455 -4.10 8.39 23.56
CA GLY A 455 -4.66 8.44 22.21
C GLY A 455 -5.80 9.43 22.07
N ILE A 456 -6.78 9.40 22.97
CA ILE A 456 -7.93 10.33 22.97
C ILE A 456 -7.46 11.78 23.01
N ALA A 457 -6.48 12.07 23.86
CA ALA A 457 -5.88 13.40 23.96
C ALA A 457 -5.18 13.84 22.67
N GLU A 458 -4.51 12.93 21.97
CA GLU A 458 -3.92 13.20 20.65
C GLU A 458 -5.01 13.50 19.61
N GLY A 459 -6.09 12.72 19.57
CA GLY A 459 -7.22 12.94 18.66
C GLY A 459 -7.94 14.27 18.90
N LEU A 460 -8.09 14.66 20.17
CA LEU A 460 -8.62 15.97 20.56
C LEU A 460 -7.63 17.13 20.33
N GLY A 461 -6.35 16.82 20.11
CA GLY A 461 -5.30 17.81 19.96
C GLY A 461 -5.06 18.67 21.21
N VAL A 462 -5.19 18.12 22.43
CA VAL A 462 -4.94 18.88 23.67
C VAL A 462 -3.45 19.07 23.95
N ARG A 463 -3.09 20.08 24.75
CA ARG A 463 -1.69 20.42 25.07
C ARG A 463 -1.13 19.60 26.22
N GLY A 464 0.16 19.30 26.12
CA GLY A 464 0.96 18.72 27.19
C GLY A 464 0.88 17.20 27.25
N ARG A 465 1.72 16.61 28.11
CA ARG A 465 1.82 15.16 28.23
C ARG A 465 0.70 14.61 29.12
N VAL A 466 -0.03 13.63 28.62
CA VAL A 466 -1.01 12.87 29.41
C VAL A 466 -0.32 11.75 30.18
N GLN A 467 -0.53 11.74 31.49
CA GLN A 467 -0.05 10.72 32.41
C GLN A 467 -1.22 10.29 33.28
N SER A 468 -1.15 9.08 33.83
CA SER A 468 -2.21 8.58 34.70
C SER A 468 -2.45 9.53 35.89
N PRO A 469 -3.70 9.91 36.18
CA PRO A 469 -4.04 10.86 37.23
C PRO A 469 -4.02 10.21 38.63
N THR A 470 -3.44 9.01 38.78
CA THR A 470 -3.45 8.19 40.03
C THR A 470 -3.13 8.97 41.31
N PHE A 471 -2.31 10.03 41.23
CA PHE A 471 -1.94 10.88 42.38
C PHE A 471 -2.56 12.28 42.37
N THR A 472 -3.15 12.71 41.26
CA THR A 472 -3.69 14.07 41.07
C THR A 472 -5.22 14.11 41.09
N ILE A 473 -5.89 12.94 41.09
CA ILE A 473 -7.34 12.75 41.12
C ILE A 473 -8.03 13.26 39.83
N VAL A 474 -7.80 14.50 39.42
CA VAL A 474 -8.21 15.07 38.12
C VAL A 474 -7.07 15.90 37.53
N ARG A 475 -6.89 15.81 36.20
CA ARG A 475 -5.97 16.66 35.44
C ARG A 475 -6.70 17.37 34.30
N THR A 476 -6.49 18.69 34.21
CA THR A 476 -7.03 19.51 33.14
C THR A 476 -6.00 19.70 32.02
N HIS A 477 -6.40 19.36 30.81
CA HIS A 477 -5.61 19.53 29.59
C HIS A 477 -6.26 20.58 28.70
N LYS A 478 -5.52 21.64 28.39
CA LYS A 478 -6.02 22.77 27.60
C LYS A 478 -6.09 22.43 26.11
N PRO A 479 -7.02 23.02 25.34
CA PRO A 479 -7.08 22.86 23.89
C PRO A 479 -5.75 23.21 23.20
N GLY A 480 -5.39 22.48 22.15
CA GLY A 480 -4.25 22.80 21.28
C GLY A 480 -4.45 24.08 20.50
N GLN A 481 -5.68 24.29 20.01
CA GLN A 481 -6.09 25.41 19.16
C GLN A 481 -7.16 26.28 19.84
N PRO A 482 -7.22 27.59 19.55
CA PRO A 482 -8.29 28.47 20.03
C PRO A 482 -9.67 27.96 19.59
N GLY A 483 -10.59 27.78 20.54
CA GLY A 483 -11.96 27.33 20.27
C GLY A 483 -12.16 25.82 20.21
N GLY A 484 -11.10 25.01 20.31
CA GLY A 484 -11.20 23.54 20.42
C GLY A 484 -11.60 23.06 21.82
N PRO A 485 -11.99 21.78 21.97
CA PRO A 485 -12.32 21.19 23.26
C PRO A 485 -11.07 20.99 24.14
N GLY A 486 -11.23 21.19 25.45
CA GLY A 486 -10.26 20.72 26.44
C GLY A 486 -10.47 19.24 26.78
N MET A 487 -9.64 18.70 27.67
CA MET A 487 -9.87 17.36 28.24
C MET A 487 -9.68 17.36 29.75
N LEU A 488 -10.63 16.78 30.47
CA LEU A 488 -10.55 16.49 31.90
C LEU A 488 -10.28 14.99 32.08
N HIS A 489 -9.09 14.64 32.57
CA HIS A 489 -8.70 13.25 32.82
C HIS A 489 -8.82 12.96 34.32
N MET A 490 -9.75 12.09 34.71
CA MET A 490 -10.06 11.80 36.11
C MET A 490 -9.90 10.32 36.48
N ASP A 491 -9.52 10.07 37.74
CA ASP A 491 -9.59 8.76 38.40
C ASP A 491 -10.79 8.76 39.37
N ALA A 492 -11.92 8.23 38.90
CA ALA A 492 -13.18 8.28 39.66
C ALA A 492 -13.13 7.40 40.92
N TYR A 493 -12.42 6.27 40.88
CA TYR A 493 -12.27 5.40 42.06
C TYR A 493 -11.62 6.15 43.24
N ARG A 494 -10.61 6.99 42.97
CA ARG A 494 -9.96 7.79 44.00
C ARG A 494 -10.78 8.99 44.45
N LEU A 495 -11.54 9.60 43.54
CA LEU A 495 -12.35 10.77 43.83
C LEU A 495 -13.57 10.41 44.70
N PHE A 496 -14.23 9.29 44.39
CA PHE A 496 -15.50 8.90 45.03
C PHE A 496 -15.37 7.71 46.02
N GLY A 497 -14.18 7.11 46.14
CA GLY A 497 -13.82 6.16 47.19
C GLY A 497 -14.64 4.85 47.17
N GLY A 498 -15.01 4.36 48.36
CA GLY A 498 -15.76 3.09 48.52
C GLY A 498 -17.14 3.07 47.85
N ARG A 499 -17.68 4.23 47.47
CA ARG A 499 -18.97 4.35 46.78
C ARG A 499 -18.91 3.91 45.33
N VAL A 500 -17.72 3.99 44.69
CA VAL A 500 -17.47 3.39 43.37
C VAL A 500 -17.50 1.87 43.45
N ALA A 501 -17.15 1.28 44.60
CA ALA A 501 -17.19 -0.16 44.82
C ALA A 501 -18.61 -0.67 45.16
N GLU A 502 -19.44 0.16 45.80
CA GLU A 502 -20.86 -0.13 46.09
C GLU A 502 -21.76 0.06 44.84
N SER A 503 -21.49 1.06 44.00
CA SER A 503 -22.19 1.32 42.72
C SER A 503 -21.84 0.36 41.57
N VAL A 504 -20.96 -0.62 41.80
CA VAL A 504 -20.69 -1.72 40.83
C VAL A 504 -21.83 -2.74 40.79
N ALA A 505 -22.76 -2.70 41.77
CA ALA A 505 -24.00 -3.46 41.68
C ALA A 505 -24.88 -2.88 40.54
N PRO A 506 -25.38 -3.69 39.59
CA PRO A 506 -26.15 -3.18 38.45
C PRO A 506 -27.39 -2.39 38.91
N GLY A 507 -27.41 -1.07 38.66
CA GLY A 507 -28.58 -0.21 38.84
C GLY A 507 -28.49 0.90 39.88
N GLU A 508 -27.40 1.01 40.66
CA GLU A 508 -27.17 2.15 41.56
C GLU A 508 -26.19 3.15 40.93
N SER A 509 -26.61 4.41 40.78
CA SER A 509 -25.78 5.51 40.25
C SER A 509 -25.76 6.69 41.22
N MET A 510 -24.62 7.38 41.34
CA MET A 510 -24.58 8.65 42.06
C MET A 510 -25.48 9.70 41.40
N GLY A 511 -26.18 10.50 42.20
CA GLY A 511 -27.03 11.58 41.71
C GLY A 511 -26.19 12.72 41.13
N ARG A 512 -26.64 13.34 40.03
CA ARG A 512 -25.91 14.42 39.34
C ARG A 512 -25.44 15.53 40.28
N ASP A 513 -26.32 16.00 41.17
CA ASP A 513 -26.01 17.07 42.12
C ASP A 513 -24.85 16.71 43.06
N GLU A 514 -24.78 15.45 43.50
CA GLU A 514 -23.72 14.97 44.38
C GLU A 514 -22.35 14.88 43.68
N VAL A 515 -22.35 14.57 42.38
CA VAL A 515 -21.14 14.55 41.56
C VAL A 515 -20.67 15.98 41.29
N LEU A 516 -21.60 16.90 41.01
CA LEU A 516 -21.30 18.31 40.78
C LEU A 516 -20.77 19.01 42.04
N ASP A 517 -21.37 18.79 43.21
CA ASP A 517 -20.91 19.36 44.48
C ASP A 517 -19.44 19.00 44.77
N LEU A 518 -19.03 17.77 44.45
CA LEU A 518 -17.64 17.34 44.64
C LEU A 518 -16.70 17.96 43.61
N LEU A 519 -17.13 18.12 42.35
CA LEU A 519 -16.34 18.79 41.32
C LEU A 519 -16.21 20.30 41.56
N GLU A 520 -17.25 20.94 42.10
CA GLU A 520 -17.23 22.34 42.54
C GLU A 520 -16.22 22.54 43.68
N SER A 521 -16.12 21.58 44.62
CA SER A 521 -15.09 21.62 45.67
C SER A 521 -13.65 21.55 45.16
N LEU A 522 -13.46 21.19 43.89
CA LEU A 522 -12.18 21.12 43.20
C LEU A 522 -11.98 22.25 42.17
N ASP A 523 -12.93 23.19 42.03
CA ASP A 523 -12.96 24.26 41.03
C ASP A 523 -12.94 23.75 39.56
N ILE A 524 -13.60 22.61 39.27
CA ILE A 524 -13.56 21.94 37.94
C ILE A 524 -14.89 22.03 37.18
N ASP A 525 -15.98 22.34 37.88
CA ASP A 525 -17.34 22.42 37.34
C ASP A 525 -17.47 23.39 36.15
N ALA A 526 -16.78 24.53 36.20
CA ALA A 526 -16.79 25.55 35.14
C ALA A 526 -16.17 25.09 33.81
N ASP A 527 -15.37 24.02 33.80
CA ASP A 527 -14.69 23.50 32.60
C ASP A 527 -15.45 22.35 31.91
N LEU A 528 -16.49 21.79 32.53
CA LEU A 528 -17.21 20.60 32.05
C LEU A 528 -17.85 20.80 30.67
N ASP A 529 -18.49 21.95 30.43
CA ASP A 529 -19.17 22.23 29.16
C ASP A 529 -18.20 22.51 28.00
N ARG A 530 -16.91 22.71 28.30
CA ARG A 530 -15.87 23.09 27.33
C ARG A 530 -14.82 22.01 27.13
N ALA A 531 -14.98 20.86 27.79
CA ALA A 531 -14.04 19.76 27.76
C ALA A 531 -14.73 18.43 27.46
N VAL A 532 -13.93 17.47 27.00
CA VAL A 532 -14.27 16.05 27.04
C VAL A 532 -13.82 15.49 28.38
N VAL A 533 -14.71 14.81 29.09
CA VAL A 533 -14.37 14.13 30.34
C VAL A 533 -13.94 12.70 30.01
N VAL A 534 -12.71 12.32 30.37
CA VAL A 534 -12.22 10.94 30.28
C VAL A 534 -12.01 10.40 31.69
N ALA A 535 -12.87 9.47 32.10
CA ALA A 535 -12.89 8.95 33.45
C ALA A 535 -12.41 7.49 33.50
N GLU A 536 -11.31 7.25 34.19
CA GLU A 536 -10.91 5.89 34.56
C GLU A 536 -11.75 5.42 35.76
N TRP A 537 -12.35 4.23 35.66
CA TRP A 537 -13.21 3.64 36.69
C TRP A 537 -14.48 4.46 37.00
N GLY A 538 -15.02 5.15 36.00
CA GLY A 538 -16.15 6.07 36.16
C GLY A 538 -17.55 5.44 36.17
N GLN A 539 -17.67 4.13 35.97
CA GLN A 539 -18.97 3.47 35.81
C GLN A 539 -19.85 3.60 37.07
N GLY A 540 -21.10 4.03 36.89
CA GLY A 540 -22.09 4.30 37.94
C GLY A 540 -21.94 5.66 38.63
N VAL A 541 -21.05 6.52 38.15
CA VAL A 541 -20.63 7.73 38.86
C VAL A 541 -20.64 8.96 37.96
N VAL A 542 -19.95 8.92 36.81
CA VAL A 542 -19.74 10.14 36.00
C VAL A 542 -20.70 10.25 34.82
N GLU A 543 -21.50 9.22 34.56
CA GLU A 543 -22.50 9.22 33.48
C GLU A 543 -23.56 10.30 33.69
N ALA A 544 -23.86 10.64 34.95
CA ALA A 544 -24.80 11.71 35.28
C ALA A 544 -24.32 13.10 34.85
N LEU A 545 -23.04 13.26 34.47
CA LEU A 545 -22.47 14.53 34.03
C LEU A 545 -22.91 14.94 32.63
N SER A 546 -23.31 13.99 31.77
CA SER A 546 -23.69 14.28 30.38
C SER A 546 -24.77 13.36 29.85
N ASP A 547 -25.57 13.86 28.90
CA ASP A 547 -26.48 13.04 28.10
C ASP A 547 -25.74 12.32 26.95
N SER A 548 -24.46 12.63 26.75
CA SER A 548 -23.56 12.07 25.73
C SER A 548 -22.45 11.27 26.41
N VAL A 549 -22.73 9.99 26.67
CA VAL A 549 -21.80 9.09 27.38
C VAL A 549 -21.37 7.94 26.46
N VAL A 550 -20.06 7.71 26.36
CA VAL A 550 -19.46 6.55 25.70
C VAL A 550 -18.84 5.66 26.77
N ASP A 551 -19.41 4.47 26.95
CA ASP A 551 -18.84 3.43 27.79
C ASP A 551 -17.81 2.63 27.00
N VAL A 552 -16.58 2.53 27.50
CA VAL A 552 -15.49 1.77 26.88
C VAL A 552 -14.96 0.72 27.87
N VAL A 553 -15.14 -0.54 27.53
CA VAL A 553 -14.67 -1.70 28.31
C VAL A 553 -13.42 -2.27 27.66
N ILE A 554 -12.35 -2.44 28.44
CA ILE A 554 -11.06 -2.97 28.00
C ILE A 554 -10.78 -4.28 28.74
N GLU A 555 -10.78 -5.38 28.01
CA GLU A 555 -10.49 -6.72 28.50
C GLU A 555 -9.08 -7.16 28.08
N ARG A 556 -8.39 -7.88 28.97
CA ARG A 556 -7.09 -8.51 28.65
C ARG A 556 -7.36 -9.95 28.22
N SER A 557 -6.72 -10.41 27.15
CA SER A 557 -6.60 -11.85 26.88
C SER A 557 -5.69 -12.52 27.93
N ASP A 558 -5.69 -13.85 27.97
CA ASP A 558 -5.02 -14.67 28.99
C ASP A 558 -3.56 -14.27 29.30
N ALA A 559 -3.10 -14.61 30.50
CA ALA A 559 -1.82 -14.19 31.06
C ALA A 559 -0.61 -14.58 30.19
N GLY A 560 -0.15 -13.63 29.36
CA GLY A 560 1.02 -13.76 28.49
C GLY A 560 0.94 -12.94 27.21
N ASP A 561 -0.24 -12.46 26.83
CA ASP A 561 -0.50 -11.78 25.56
C ASP A 561 -0.71 -10.24 25.74
N GLU A 562 -0.18 -9.45 24.80
CA GLU A 562 -0.36 -7.98 24.78
C GLU A 562 -1.72 -7.55 24.23
N HIS A 563 -2.48 -8.49 23.64
CA HIS A 563 -3.79 -8.24 23.06
C HIS A 563 -4.83 -7.73 24.06
N ARG A 564 -5.64 -6.76 23.64
CA ARG A 564 -6.75 -6.17 24.38
C ARG A 564 -8.00 -6.15 23.52
N THR A 565 -9.12 -6.60 24.07
CA THR A 565 -10.43 -6.40 23.45
C THR A 565 -11.00 -5.10 24.00
N VAL A 566 -11.30 -4.15 23.12
CA VAL A 566 -11.93 -2.87 23.44
C VAL A 566 -13.35 -2.88 22.88
N THR A 567 -14.33 -2.82 23.77
CA THR A 567 -15.75 -2.73 23.42
C THR A 567 -16.26 -1.35 23.78
N TRP A 568 -17.00 -0.70 22.90
CA TRP A 568 -17.63 0.60 23.18
C TRP A 568 -19.12 0.57 22.94
N ALA A 569 -19.87 1.39 23.66
CA ALA A 569 -21.29 1.63 23.44
C ALA A 569 -21.69 3.05 23.86
N TRP A 570 -22.62 3.65 23.13
CA TRP A 570 -23.27 4.88 23.57
C TRP A 570 -24.32 4.57 24.64
N ASN A 571 -24.15 5.16 25.82
CA ASN A 571 -25.09 5.08 26.91
C ASN A 571 -25.93 6.35 26.94
N GLY A 572 -26.96 6.39 26.11
CA GLY A 572 -27.92 7.48 26.09
C GLY A 572 -29.21 7.07 26.79
N ARG A 573 -29.51 7.70 27.94
CA ARG A 573 -30.92 7.93 28.32
C ARG A 573 -31.49 8.92 27.31
N LYS A 574 -31.93 8.42 26.15
CA LYS A 574 -32.91 9.16 25.34
C LYS A 574 -34.16 9.28 26.19
N ASN A 575 -34.45 10.46 26.72
CA ASN A 575 -35.84 10.86 26.88
C ASN A 575 -36.37 11.30 25.51
#